data_AF-A0A679G9I4-F1
#
_entry.id   AF-A0A679G9I4-F1
#
_cell.length_a   1.000
_cell.length_b   1.000
_cell.length_c   1.000
_cell.angle_alpha   90.00
_cell.angle_beta   90.00
_cell.angle_gamma   90.00
#
_symmetry.space_group_name_H-M   'P 1'
#
loop_
_entity.id
_entity.type
_entity.pdbx_description
1 polymer ?
#
loop_
_entity_poly.entity_id
_entity_poly.type
_entity_poly.pdbx_seq_one_letter_code
_entity_poly.pdbx_strand_id
1 'polypeptide(L)'
;MADFTFDTACALMGRTAWIELNWPDVPEPTFTCVHIVGVVMAMEGVYDAPHFLTFQYNGSQMFPEELFWSDIRSLYPVRTNCDYPREFKEQ
;
A
#
# COMPACT_ATOMS: atom_id res chain seq x y z
N MET A 1 -0.63 0.43 -14.53
CA MET A 1 0.52 0.62 -13.64
C MET A 1 0.29 1.90 -12.87
N ALA A 2 0.40 1.85 -11.55
CA ALA A 2 0.16 3.04 -10.74
C ALA A 2 1.40 3.94 -10.75
N ASP A 3 1.16 5.25 -10.73
CA ASP A 3 2.19 6.27 -10.61
C ASP A 3 1.79 7.18 -9.44
N PHE A 4 2.47 7.02 -8.31
CA PHE A 4 2.20 7.79 -7.10
C PHE A 4 3.28 8.86 -6.94
N THR A 5 2.87 10.03 -6.44
CA THR A 5 3.84 11.00 -5.91
C THR A 5 4.21 10.59 -4.48
N PHE A 6 5.31 11.13 -3.97
CA PHE A 6 5.68 10.90 -2.57
C PHE A 6 4.55 11.27 -1.61
N ASP A 7 3.92 12.44 -1.79
CA ASP A 7 2.84 12.90 -0.91
C ASP A 7 1.61 11.98 -0.95
N THR A 8 1.20 11.51 -2.14
CA THR A 8 0.05 10.62 -2.26
C THR A 8 0.35 9.22 -1.73
N ALA A 9 1.57 8.71 -1.92
CA ALA A 9 2.01 7.46 -1.32
C ALA A 9 2.09 7.55 0.21
N CYS A 10 2.65 8.63 0.76
CA CYS A 10 2.73 8.84 2.20
C CYS A 10 1.35 8.97 2.86
N ALA A 11 0.38 9.59 2.19
CA ALA A 11 -1.00 9.68 2.70
C ALA A 11 -1.69 8.31 2.83
N LEU A 12 -1.16 7.27 2.19
CA LEU A 12 -1.67 5.90 2.28
C LEU A 12 -1.02 5.09 3.42
N MET A 13 0.08 5.57 4.02
CA MET A 13 0.72 4.87 5.14
C MET A 13 -0.23 4.76 6.34
N GLY A 14 -0.21 3.60 7.00
CA GLY A 14 -1.12 3.24 8.08
C GLY A 14 -2.53 2.87 7.64
N ARG A 15 -2.85 2.93 6.33
CA ARG A 15 -4.17 2.56 5.81
C ARG A 15 -4.23 1.11 5.33
N THR A 16 -5.42 0.55 5.41
CA THR A 16 -5.77 -0.69 4.72
C THR A 16 -6.26 -0.35 3.31
N ALA A 17 -5.86 -1.10 2.29
CA ALA A 17 -6.29 -0.89 0.92
C ALA A 17 -6.57 -2.22 0.20
N TRP A 18 -7.57 -2.21 -0.68
CA TRP A 18 -7.76 -3.23 -1.70
C TRP A 18 -6.93 -2.88 -2.93
N ILE A 19 -6.14 -3.83 -3.39
CA ILE A 19 -5.22 -3.69 -4.52
C ILE A 19 -5.66 -4.63 -5.62
N GLU A 20 -5.86 -4.07 -6.81
CA GLU A 20 -5.94 -4.83 -8.04
C GLU A 20 -4.53 -4.93 -8.63
N LEU A 21 -4.06 -6.15 -8.83
CA LEU A 21 -2.73 -6.46 -9.37
C LEU A 21 -2.80 -6.77 -10.85
N ASN A 22 -1.76 -6.40 -11.58
CA ASN A 22 -1.57 -6.70 -13.00
C ASN A 22 -0.40 -7.65 -13.20
N TRP A 23 -0.69 -8.95 -13.29
CA TRP A 23 0.31 -9.97 -13.59
C TRP A 23 0.32 -10.28 -15.09
N PRO A 24 1.47 -10.19 -15.79
CA PRO A 24 1.54 -10.41 -17.23
C PRO A 24 1.02 -11.79 -17.67
N ASP A 25 1.20 -12.79 -16.82
CA ASP A 25 0.90 -14.20 -17.10
C ASP A 25 -0.50 -14.63 -16.64
N VAL A 26 -1.28 -13.74 -16.00
CA VAL A 26 -2.61 -14.05 -15.48
C VAL A 26 -3.67 -13.25 -16.24
N PRO A 27 -4.61 -13.90 -16.96
CA PRO A 27 -5.62 -13.21 -17.76
C PRO A 27 -6.62 -12.42 -16.90
N GLU A 28 -6.92 -12.89 -15.69
CA GLU A 28 -7.80 -12.20 -14.75
C GLU A 28 -7.05 -11.33 -13.73
N PRO A 29 -7.56 -10.13 -13.40
CA PRO A 29 -6.98 -9.32 -12.33
C PRO A 29 -7.01 -10.06 -11.00
N THR A 30 -5.86 -10.07 -10.30
CA THR A 30 -5.77 -10.64 -8.95
C THR A 30 -6.00 -9.53 -7.93
N PHE A 31 -6.78 -9.82 -6.88
CA PHE A 31 -7.08 -8.84 -5.82
C PHE A 31 -6.45 -9.27 -4.50
N THR A 32 -5.88 -8.31 -3.79
CA THR A 32 -5.41 -8.50 -2.41
C THR A 32 -5.81 -7.34 -1.50
N CYS A 33 -5.92 -7.60 -0.21
CA CYS A 33 -6.17 -6.59 0.82
C CYS A 33 -4.93 -6.50 1.71
N VAL A 34 -4.35 -5.31 1.83
CA VAL A 34 -3.08 -5.10 2.52
C VAL A 34 -3.13 -3.90 3.47
N HIS A 35 -2.31 -3.95 4.52
CA HIS A 35 -1.96 -2.79 5.35
C HIS A 35 -0.68 -2.17 4.83
N ILE A 36 -0.71 -0.88 4.49
CA ILE A 36 0.46 -0.15 3.99
C ILE A 36 1.22 0.42 5.19
N VAL A 37 2.48 0.04 5.35
CA VAL A 37 3.31 0.44 6.51
C VAL A 37 4.54 1.26 6.14
N GLY A 38 4.88 1.35 4.86
CA GLY A 38 6.01 2.15 4.39
C GLY A 38 5.97 2.41 2.89
N VAL A 39 6.82 3.34 2.47
CA VAL A 39 7.02 3.73 1.07
C VAL A 39 8.52 3.74 0.80
N VAL A 40 8.93 3.11 -0.29
CA VAL A 40 10.29 3.21 -0.84
C VAL A 40 10.19 3.91 -2.18
N MET A 41 10.90 5.03 -2.32
CA MET A 41 10.92 5.84 -3.53
C MET A 41 12.08 5.42 -4.44
N ALA A 42 11.91 5.65 -5.75
CA ALA A 42 13.03 5.62 -6.66
C ALA A 42 14.09 6.66 -6.27
N MET A 43 15.35 6.30 -6.45
CA MET A 43 16.50 7.16 -6.30
C MET A 43 17.31 7.10 -7.59
N GLU A 44 17.39 8.23 -8.29
CA GLU A 44 18.07 8.34 -9.58
C GLU A 44 19.49 7.77 -9.52
N GLY A 45 19.79 6.83 -10.43
CA GLY A 45 21.09 6.18 -10.53
C GLY A 45 21.37 5.10 -9.47
N VAL A 46 20.42 4.81 -8.56
CA VAL A 46 20.60 3.82 -7.49
C VAL A 46 19.50 2.77 -7.47
N TYR A 47 18.24 3.19 -7.57
CA TYR A 47 17.08 2.30 -7.43
C TYR A 47 15.87 2.85 -8.19
N ASP A 48 15.25 2.07 -9.07
CA ASP A 48 14.23 2.55 -10.01
C ASP A 48 12.84 1.93 -9.81
N ALA A 49 12.67 1.11 -8.76
CA ALA A 49 11.45 0.34 -8.51
C ALA A 49 10.71 0.81 -7.25
N PRO A 50 10.00 1.96 -7.30
CA PRO A 50 9.25 2.44 -6.16
C PRO A 50 8.14 1.46 -5.76
N HIS A 51 7.96 1.30 -4.45
CA HIS A 51 7.05 0.29 -3.91
C HIS A 51 6.54 0.65 -2.52
N PHE A 52 5.45 -0.01 -2.12
CA PHE A 52 4.98 0.01 -0.75
C PHE A 52 5.58 -1.15 0.04
N LEU A 53 5.76 -0.95 1.34
CA LEU A 53 5.95 -2.03 2.30
C LEU A 53 4.59 -2.39 2.90
N THR A 54 4.21 -3.66 2.83
CA THR A 54 2.84 -4.08 3.15
C THR A 54 2.77 -5.37 3.96
N PHE A 55 1.71 -5.51 4.76
CA PHE A 55 1.29 -6.79 5.32
C PHE A 55 -0.03 -7.21 4.70
N GLN A 56 -0.21 -8.51 4.46
CA GLN A 56 -1.52 -9.03 4.06
C GLN A 56 -2.50 -8.83 5.21
N TYR A 57 -3.75 -8.44 4.92
CA TYR A 57 -4.76 -8.13 5.94
C TYR A 57 -5.00 -9.30 6.92
N ASN A 58 -4.92 -10.54 6.43
CA ASN A 58 -5.02 -11.76 7.24
C ASN A 58 -3.71 -12.57 7.25
N GLY A 59 -2.57 -11.90 7.00
CA GLY A 59 -1.27 -12.55 6.92
C GLY A 59 -0.69 -12.90 8.28
N SER A 60 0.06 -14.00 8.35
CA SER A 60 0.89 -14.37 9.52
C SER A 60 2.36 -13.97 9.33
N GLN A 61 2.62 -13.04 8.42
CA GLN A 61 3.97 -12.64 8.03
C GLN A 61 4.68 -11.95 9.19
N MET A 62 5.97 -12.26 9.37
CA MET A 62 6.82 -11.63 10.39
C MET A 62 7.34 -10.25 9.95
N PHE A 63 7.50 -10.04 8.65
CA PHE A 63 8.07 -8.83 8.05
C PHE A 63 7.19 -8.35 6.89
N PRO A 64 7.21 -7.04 6.55
CA PRO A 64 6.46 -6.54 5.43
C PRO A 64 7.04 -7.03 4.10
N GLU A 65 6.16 -7.19 3.12
CA GLU A 65 6.49 -7.53 1.73
C GLU A 65 6.48 -6.29 0.85
N GLU A 66 7.31 -6.33 -0.18
CA GLU A 66 7.39 -5.30 -1.22
C GLU A 66 6.19 -5.43 -2.17
N LEU A 67 5.48 -4.32 -2.39
CA LEU A 67 4.40 -4.20 -3.36
C LEU A 67 4.76 -3.11 -4.37
N PHE A 68 5.32 -3.53 -5.50
CA PHE A 68 5.79 -2.61 -6.54
C PHE A 68 4.64 -1.87 -7.21
N TRP A 69 4.84 -0.58 -7.48
CA TRP A 69 3.85 0.22 -8.20
C TRP A 69 3.65 -0.28 -9.63
N SER A 70 4.66 -0.97 -10.17
CA SER A 70 4.59 -1.67 -11.45
C SER A 70 3.44 -2.65 -11.54
N ASP A 71 3.19 -3.33 -10.42
CA ASP A 71 2.27 -4.46 -10.33
C ASP A 71 0.88 -3.99 -9.92
N ILE A 72 0.73 -2.74 -9.47
CA ILE A 72 -0.55 -2.16 -9.09
C ILE A 72 -1.28 -1.66 -10.34
N ARG A 73 -2.45 -2.22 -10.58
CA ARG A 73 -3.42 -1.72 -11.56
C ARG A 73 -4.26 -0.60 -10.98
N SER A 74 -4.82 -0.84 -9.79
CA SER A 74 -5.70 0.08 -9.07
C SER A 74 -5.56 -0.11 -7.56
N LEU A 75 -5.71 0.97 -6.79
CA LEU A 75 -5.66 0.96 -5.32
C LEU A 75 -6.88 1.66 -4.74
N TYR A 76 -7.57 0.99 -3.81
CA TYR A 76 -8.79 1.48 -3.17
C TYR A 76 -8.62 1.48 -1.65
N PRO A 77 -8.38 2.64 -1.02
CA PRO A 77 -8.27 2.72 0.43
C PRO A 77 -9.59 2.30 1.08
N VAL A 78 -9.52 1.39 2.05
CA VAL A 78 -10.68 0.98 2.83
C VAL A 78 -11.08 2.15 3.72
N ARG A 79 -12.36 2.54 3.64
CA ARG A 79 -12.92 3.51 4.57
C ARG A 79 -13.13 2.83 5.91
N THR A 80 -12.24 3.08 6.86
CA THR A 80 -12.53 2.81 8.27
C THR A 80 -13.43 3.94 8.77
N ASN A 81 -14.62 3.64 9.27
CA ASN A 81 -15.53 4.61 9.92
C ASN A 81 -14.98 5.21 11.24
N CYS A 82 -13.68 5.10 11.49
CA CYS A 82 -13.02 5.58 12.69
C CYS A 82 -12.21 6.85 12.39
N ASP A 83 -12.90 7.91 11.99
CA ASP A 83 -12.56 9.23 12.52
C ASP A 83 -12.98 9.23 14.01
N TYR A 84 -12.22 8.54 14.86
CA TYR A 84 -12.33 8.82 16.29
C TYR A 84 -11.53 10.10 16.51
N PRO A 85 -12.16 11.21 16.97
CA PRO A 85 -11.39 12.38 17.37
C PRO A 85 -10.43 11.90 18.46
N ARG A 86 -9.13 12.13 18.29
CA ARG A 86 -8.16 12.03 19.39
C ARG A 86 -8.42 13.20 20.35
N GLU A 87 -9.55 13.18 21.04
CA GLU A 87 -9.69 13.94 22.26
C GLU A 87 -8.88 13.21 23.34
N PHE A 88 -7.70 13.77 23.61
CA PHE A 88 -6.98 13.53 24.85
C PHE A 88 -7.96 13.67 26.04
N LYS A 89 -8.32 12.55 26.63
CA LYS A 89 -8.73 12.48 28.04
C LYS A 89 -7.66 11.69 28.78
N GLU A 90 -6.58 12.39 29.12
CA GLU A 90 -5.83 12.07 30.33
C GLU A 90 -6.30 13.05 31.42
N GLN A 91 -6.40 12.49 32.61
CA GLN A 91 -7.09 12.97 33.80
C GLN A 91 -6.42 14.18 34.46
#